data_AF-A0A520KYK0-F1
#
_entry.id   AF-A0A520KYK0-F1
#
_cell.length_a   1.000
_cell.length_b   1.000
_cell.length_c   1.000
_cell.angle_alpha   90.00
_cell.angle_beta   90.00
_cell.angle_gamma   90.00
#
_symmetry.space_group_name_H-M   'P 1'
#
loop_
_entity.id
_entity.type
_entity.pdbx_description
1 polymer ?
#
loop_
_entity_poly.entity_id
_entity_poly.type
_entity_poly.pdbx_seq_one_letter_code
_entity_poly.pdbx_strand_id
1 'polypeptide(L)'
;MNSVIFGQGYVASILNVGLQRIKDGEIGLEGIPLGNSISKTVEAINIVGAFDLDKKKIGKNLGEVTKDYWDGNIKFDDDYIIEEGYRDNRKGGNVDLEEELERLTDIYERKDAEIFVNTITTES
;
A
#
# COMPACT_ATOMS: atom_id res chain seq x y z
N MET A 1 -9.90 8.98 3.03
CA MET A 1 -9.86 8.35 1.69
C MET A 1 -9.09 7.07 1.87
N ASN A 2 -9.82 5.99 2.09
CA ASN A 2 -9.23 4.69 2.40
C ASN A 2 -8.65 4.11 1.12
N SER A 3 -7.34 3.89 1.12
CA SER A 3 -6.59 3.49 -0.05
C SER A 3 -5.85 2.19 0.23
N VAL A 4 -5.72 1.33 -0.77
CA VAL A 4 -4.89 0.13 -0.69
C VAL A 4 -3.83 0.15 -1.79
N ILE A 5 -2.70 -0.52 -1.52
CA ILE A 5 -1.56 -0.57 -2.45
C ILE A 5 -1.34 -2.00 -2.97
N PHE A 6 -1.09 -2.13 -4.27
CA PHE A 6 -0.58 -3.36 -4.87
C PHE A 6 0.92 -3.23 -5.13
N GLY A 7 1.71 -4.10 -4.51
CA GLY A 7 3.18 -4.09 -4.53
C GLY A 7 3.78 -3.19 -3.46
N GLN A 8 4.19 -3.75 -2.32
CA GLN A 8 4.85 -3.02 -1.23
C GLN A 8 6.36 -2.91 -1.48
N GLY A 9 6.71 -2.23 -2.58
CA GLY A 9 8.09 -1.95 -2.97
C GLY A 9 8.56 -0.56 -2.53
N TYR A 10 9.65 -0.08 -3.17
CA TYR A 10 10.26 1.21 -2.85
C TYR A 10 9.27 2.37 -2.91
N VAL A 11 8.48 2.47 -3.99
CA VAL A 11 7.49 3.55 -4.17
C VAL A 11 6.45 3.54 -3.06
N ALA A 12 5.88 2.36 -2.76
CA ALA A 12 4.88 2.20 -1.72
C ALA A 12 5.43 2.54 -0.32
N SER A 13 6.66 2.13 -0.01
CA SER A 13 7.29 2.43 1.27
C SER A 13 7.58 3.92 1.43
N ILE A 14 8.12 4.59 0.40
CA ILE A 14 8.36 6.04 0.47
C ILE A 14 7.06 6.84 0.47
N LEU A 15 6.00 6.38 -0.22
CA LEU A 15 4.67 6.98 -0.14
C LEU A 15 4.16 6.96 1.31
N ASN A 16 4.19 5.80 1.97
CA ASN A 16 3.77 5.68 3.37
C ASN A 16 4.60 6.59 4.30
N VAL A 17 5.94 6.62 4.12
CA VAL A 17 6.83 7.49 4.88
C VAL A 17 6.48 8.97 4.68
N GLY A 18 6.30 9.40 3.43
CA GLY A 18 5.96 10.77 3.11
C GLY A 18 4.61 11.18 3.72
N LEU A 19 3.59 10.34 3.58
CA LEU A 19 2.26 10.60 4.15
C LEU A 19 2.31 10.74 5.68
N GLN A 20 2.98 9.82 6.38
CA GLN A 20 3.09 9.89 7.83
C GLN A 20 3.85 11.14 8.29
N ARG A 21 4.98 11.46 7.65
CA ARG A 21 5.77 12.66 8.02
C ARG A 21 5.02 13.97 7.75
N ILE A 22 4.17 14.01 6.72
CA ILE A 22 3.27 15.15 6.48
C ILE A 22 2.23 15.25 7.60
N LYS A 23 1.60 14.12 7.98
CA LYS A 23 0.63 14.07 9.09
C LYS A 23 1.24 14.51 10.43
N ASP A 24 2.50 14.12 10.66
CA ASP A 24 3.26 14.49 11.87
C ASP A 24 3.74 15.96 11.84
N GLY A 25 3.59 16.65 10.71
CA GLY A 25 4.06 18.03 10.52
C GLY A 25 5.58 18.16 10.41
N GLU A 26 6.30 17.06 10.13
CA GLU A 26 7.76 17.05 10.00
C GLU A 26 8.24 17.64 8.67
N ILE A 27 7.43 17.53 7.62
CA ILE A 27 7.72 18.02 6.27
C ILE A 27 6.50 18.74 5.67
N GLY A 28 6.76 19.61 4.71
CA GLY A 28 5.73 20.29 3.93
C GLY A 28 5.23 19.44 2.76
N LEU A 29 4.64 20.12 1.77
CA LEU A 29 4.04 19.49 0.58
C LEU A 29 4.96 19.57 -0.64
N GLU A 30 6.27 19.69 -0.43
CA GLU A 30 7.25 19.72 -1.51
C GLU A 30 7.16 18.44 -2.35
N GLY A 31 7.12 18.59 -3.68
CA GLY A 31 6.95 17.46 -4.60
C GLY A 31 5.50 17.03 -4.82
N ILE A 32 4.52 17.66 -4.16
CA ILE A 32 3.08 17.41 -4.39
C ILE A 32 2.52 18.53 -5.28
N PRO A 33 2.24 18.29 -6.58
CA PRO A 33 1.97 19.36 -7.54
C PRO A 33 0.79 20.27 -7.19
N LEU A 34 -0.26 19.69 -6.58
CA LEU A 34 -1.46 20.44 -6.20
C LEU A 34 -1.42 20.94 -4.76
N GLY A 35 -0.50 20.45 -3.91
CA GLY A 35 -0.44 20.80 -2.48
C GLY A 35 -1.82 20.95 -1.84
N ASN A 36 -2.11 22.16 -1.33
CA ASN A 36 -3.40 22.55 -0.72
C ASN A 36 -4.33 23.33 -1.67
N SER A 37 -4.11 23.26 -2.98
CA SER A 37 -4.92 23.99 -3.97
C SER A 37 -6.26 23.32 -4.29
N ILE A 38 -6.52 22.14 -3.72
CA ILE A 38 -7.77 21.39 -3.87
C ILE A 38 -8.41 21.15 -2.49
N SER A 39 -9.70 20.83 -2.47
CA SER A 39 -10.46 20.66 -1.21
C SER A 39 -10.05 19.43 -0.39
N LYS A 40 -9.40 18.45 -1.02
CA LYS A 40 -8.91 17.23 -0.36
C LYS A 40 -7.47 17.44 0.06
N THR A 41 -7.16 17.19 1.33
CA THR A 41 -5.81 17.35 1.87
C THR A 41 -5.06 16.02 1.86
N VAL A 42 -3.73 16.08 1.91
CA VAL A 42 -2.86 14.89 1.91
C VAL A 42 -3.04 14.08 3.19
N GLU A 43 -3.27 14.77 4.31
CA GLU A 43 -3.50 14.17 5.63
C GLU A 43 -4.78 13.33 5.67
N ALA A 44 -5.74 13.57 4.75
CA ALA A 44 -6.96 12.77 4.64
C ALA A 44 -6.78 11.43 3.91
N ILE A 45 -5.58 11.15 3.40
CA ILE A 45 -5.23 9.86 2.78
C ILE A 45 -4.89 8.85 3.88
N ASN A 46 -5.58 7.72 3.89
CA ASN A 46 -5.32 6.61 4.79
C ASN A 46 -4.96 5.37 3.96
N ILE A 47 -3.75 4.86 4.10
CA ILE A 47 -3.39 3.58 3.51
C ILE A 47 -3.82 2.49 4.48
N VAL A 48 -4.87 1.75 4.14
CA VAL A 48 -5.53 0.77 5.03
C VAL A 48 -5.06 -0.67 4.79
N GLY A 49 -4.12 -0.85 3.87
CA GLY A 49 -3.52 -2.15 3.57
C GLY A 49 -2.65 -2.10 2.32
N ALA A 50 -1.82 -3.13 2.18
CA ALA A 50 -1.13 -3.39 0.94
C ALA A 50 -0.99 -4.89 0.69
N PHE A 51 -0.79 -5.23 -0.58
CA PHE A 51 -0.69 -6.59 -1.06
C PHE A 51 0.63 -6.80 -1.78
N ASP A 52 1.32 -7.90 -1.53
CA ASP A 52 2.56 -8.26 -2.21
C ASP A 52 2.58 -9.76 -2.53
N LEU A 53 3.55 -10.18 -3.32
CA LEU A 53 3.81 -11.58 -3.67
C LEU A 53 5.13 -12.09 -3.09
N ASP A 54 5.96 -11.22 -2.51
CA ASP A 54 7.17 -11.60 -1.81
C ASP A 54 6.84 -12.15 -0.42
N LYS A 55 7.10 -13.46 -0.23
CA LYS A 55 6.93 -14.16 1.05
C LYS A 55 7.73 -13.56 2.19
N LYS A 56 8.77 -12.76 1.91
CA LYS A 56 9.53 -12.06 2.94
C LYS A 56 8.80 -10.84 3.50
N LYS A 57 7.76 -10.35 2.82
CA LYS A 57 6.97 -9.17 3.22
C LYS A 57 5.60 -9.57 3.75
N ILE A 58 4.96 -10.57 3.13
CA ILE A 58 3.64 -11.05 3.53
C ILE A 58 3.65 -11.45 5.01
N GLY A 59 2.64 -10.99 5.76
CA GLY A 59 2.48 -11.22 7.19
C GLY A 59 3.30 -10.30 8.10
N LYS A 60 4.15 -9.43 7.54
CA LYS A 60 4.87 -8.41 8.31
C LYS A 60 4.12 -7.09 8.35
N ASN A 61 4.39 -6.29 9.36
CA ASN A 61 3.88 -4.93 9.45
C ASN A 61 4.58 -3.99 8.46
N LEU A 62 3.88 -2.94 8.03
CA LEU A 62 4.40 -1.88 7.18
C LEU A 62 5.74 -1.33 7.69
N GLY A 63 5.84 -1.07 8.99
CA GLY A 63 7.03 -0.56 9.66
C GLY A 63 8.23 -1.50 9.57
N GLU A 64 8.00 -2.81 9.53
CA GLU A 64 9.06 -3.79 9.32
C GLU A 64 9.57 -3.80 7.89
N VAL A 65 8.65 -3.82 6.92
CA VAL A 65 8.99 -3.84 5.49
C VAL A 65 9.64 -2.53 5.06
N THR A 66 9.21 -1.40 5.62
CA THR A 66 9.73 -0.07 5.26
C THR A 66 11.20 0.13 5.66
N LYS A 67 11.69 -0.58 6.67
CA LYS A 67 13.12 -0.53 7.07
C LYS A 67 14.08 -0.98 5.97
N ASP A 68 13.60 -1.77 5.00
CA ASP A 68 14.40 -2.19 3.84
C ASP A 68 14.57 -1.05 2.81
N TYR A 69 13.80 0.04 2.91
CA TYR A 69 13.75 1.14 1.94
C TYR A 69 14.03 2.52 2.53
N TRP A 70 13.96 2.66 3.86
CA TRP A 70 14.13 3.91 4.57
C TRP A 70 14.94 3.71 5.85
N ASP A 71 16.10 4.39 5.93
CA ASP A 71 17.04 4.27 7.05
C ASP A 71 16.61 5.07 8.29
N GLY A 72 15.57 5.91 8.19
CA GLY A 72 15.06 6.70 9.30
C GLY A 72 14.12 5.91 10.20
N ASN A 73 14.02 6.31 11.47
CA ASN A 73 13.00 5.78 12.35
C ASN A 73 11.65 6.44 12.02
N ILE A 74 10.61 5.63 11.88
CA ILE A 74 9.26 6.13 11.64
C ILE A 74 8.26 5.28 12.41
N LYS A 75 7.26 5.94 12.99
CA LYS A 75 6.12 5.28 13.63
C LYS A 75 4.90 5.58 12.79
N PHE A 76 4.30 4.54 12.22
CA PHE A 76 3.04 4.67 11.50
C PHE A 76 1.87 4.71 12.49
N ASP A 77 0.91 5.59 12.25
CA ASP A 77 -0.37 5.57 12.97
C ASP A 77 -1.12 4.27 12.63
N ASP A 78 -1.13 3.91 11.35
CA ASP A 78 -1.70 2.66 10.82
C ASP A 78 -0.58 1.72 10.33
N ASP A 79 -0.04 0.92 11.25
CA ASP A 79 1.00 -0.08 10.95
C ASP A 79 0.38 -1.41 10.47
N TYR A 80 -0.25 -1.39 9.29
CA TYR A 80 -0.99 -2.53 8.76
C TYR A 80 -0.08 -3.71 8.37
N ILE A 81 -0.67 -4.91 8.33
CA ILE A 81 0.00 -6.14 7.87
C ILE A 81 -0.06 -6.21 6.34
N ILE A 82 1.06 -6.56 5.70
CA ILE A 82 1.11 -6.83 4.26
C ILE A 82 0.42 -8.15 3.97
N GLU A 83 -0.59 -8.13 3.11
CA GLU A 83 -1.39 -9.30 2.75
C GLU A 83 -0.92 -9.93 1.44
N GLU A 84 -1.29 -11.19 1.21
CA GLU A 84 -0.98 -11.87 -0.05
C GLU A 84 -1.94 -11.41 -1.16
N GLY A 85 -1.35 -10.87 -2.23
CA GLY A 85 -2.08 -10.47 -3.43
C GLY A 85 -2.40 -11.65 -4.37
N TYR A 86 -2.80 -11.33 -5.59
CA TYR A 86 -3.02 -12.33 -6.63
C TYR A 86 -1.72 -12.71 -7.34
N ARG A 87 -1.42 -14.01 -7.41
CA ARG A 87 -0.34 -14.54 -8.27
C ARG A 87 -0.93 -15.20 -9.50
N ASP A 88 -0.53 -14.71 -10.67
CA ASP A 88 -0.87 -15.38 -11.93
C ASP A 88 -0.09 -16.69 -12.09
N ASN A 89 -0.70 -17.79 -11.64
CA ASN A 89 -0.20 -19.15 -11.80
C ASN A 89 -0.83 -19.88 -13.00
N ARG A 90 -1.53 -19.19 -13.91
CA ARG A 90 -2.25 -19.84 -15.03
C ARG A 90 -1.31 -20.62 -15.97
N LYS A 91 0.00 -20.32 -15.95
CA LYS A 91 1.02 -21.09 -16.69
C LYS A 91 1.39 -22.43 -16.02
N GLY A 92 1.08 -22.62 -14.74
CA GLY A 92 1.46 -23.78 -13.94
C GLY A 92 0.31 -24.69 -13.51
N GLY A 93 -0.93 -24.37 -13.85
CA GLY A 93 -2.11 -25.16 -13.48
C GLY A 93 -3.42 -24.40 -13.69
N ASN A 94 -4.54 -25.03 -13.28
CA ASN A 94 -5.85 -24.39 -13.28
C ASN A 94 -5.95 -23.50 -12.03
N VAL A 95 -6.02 -22.19 -12.21
CA VAL A 95 -6.29 -21.23 -11.13
C VAL A 95 -7.78 -20.96 -11.13
N ASP A 96 -8.44 -21.15 -9.99
CA ASP A 96 -9.81 -20.67 -9.81
C ASP A 96 -9.77 -19.15 -9.64
N LEU A 97 -9.98 -18.45 -10.75
CA LEU A 97 -9.99 -16.98 -10.77
C LEU A 97 -11.18 -16.42 -10.00
N GLU A 98 -12.29 -17.15 -9.95
CA GLU A 98 -13.50 -16.70 -9.26
C GLU A 98 -13.27 -16.73 -7.76
N GLU A 99 -12.71 -17.83 -7.23
CA GLU A 99 -12.33 -17.94 -5.81
C GLU A 99 -11.30 -16.87 -5.40
N GLU A 100 -10.27 -16.63 -6.22
CA GLU A 100 -9.29 -15.58 -5.91
C GLU A 100 -9.86 -14.17 -5.96
N LEU A 101 -10.80 -13.91 -6.89
CA LEU A 101 -11.50 -12.63 -6.97
C LEU A 101 -12.35 -12.43 -5.72
N GLU A 102 -13.17 -13.41 -5.34
CA GLU A 102 -14.01 -13.37 -4.15
C GLU A 102 -13.19 -13.10 -2.88
N ARG A 103 -12.09 -13.85 -2.70
CA ARG A 103 -11.18 -13.66 -1.56
C ARG A 103 -10.65 -12.23 -1.47
N LEU A 104 -10.21 -11.67 -2.60
CA LEU A 104 -9.63 -10.33 -2.63
C LEU A 104 -10.70 -9.25 -2.45
N THR A 105 -11.86 -9.37 -3.09
CA THR A 105 -12.96 -8.41 -2.92
C THR A 105 -13.47 -8.38 -1.48
N ASP A 106 -13.59 -9.54 -0.83
CA ASP A 106 -13.96 -9.61 0.59
C ASP A 106 -12.97 -8.85 1.48
N ILE A 107 -11.68 -8.92 1.18
CA ILE A 107 -10.66 -8.16 1.92
C ILE A 107 -10.83 -6.66 1.66
N TYR A 108 -11.02 -6.25 0.41
CA TYR A 108 -11.17 -4.84 0.04
C TYR A 108 -12.41 -4.21 0.68
N GLU A 109 -13.52 -4.94 0.71
CA GLU A 109 -14.77 -4.51 1.34
C GLU A 109 -14.63 -4.35 2.85
N ARG A 110 -13.99 -5.33 3.53
CA ARG A 110 -13.74 -5.22 4.99
C ARG A 110 -12.82 -4.06 5.35
N LYS A 111 -11.95 -3.63 4.43
CA LYS A 111 -11.08 -2.47 4.60
C LYS A 111 -11.74 -1.15 4.18
N ASP A 112 -12.98 -1.20 3.68
CA ASP A 112 -13.67 -0.04 3.12
C ASP A 112 -12.79 0.71 2.10
N ALA A 113 -12.14 -0.05 1.20
CA ALA A 113 -11.18 0.50 0.25
C ALA A 113 -11.88 1.29 -0.88
N GLU A 114 -11.52 2.56 -1.02
CA GLU A 114 -12.08 3.48 -2.02
C GLU A 114 -11.12 3.72 -3.20
N ILE A 115 -9.80 3.69 -2.93
CA ILE A 115 -8.75 4.00 -3.90
C ILE A 115 -7.77 2.83 -3.97
N PHE A 116 -7.43 2.41 -5.18
CA PHE A 116 -6.49 1.32 -5.43
C PHE A 116 -5.27 1.88 -6.16
N VAL A 117 -4.09 1.75 -5.54
CA VAL A 117 -2.83 2.28 -6.08
C VAL A 117 -1.99 1.10 -6.55
N ASN A 118 -1.70 1.04 -7.86
CA ASN A 118 -0.88 -0.02 -8.42
C ASN A 118 0.59 0.40 -8.53
N THR A 119 1.46 -0.27 -7.76
CA THR A 119 2.92 -0.08 -7.76
C THR A 119 3.66 -1.41 -7.93
N ILE A 120 3.05 -2.38 -8.61
CA ILE A 120 3.66 -3.68 -8.90
C ILE A 120 4.88 -3.54 -9.81
N THR A 121 5.65 -4.63 -9.89
CA THR A 121 6.74 -4.73 -10.86
C THR A 121 6.20 -4.57 -12.28
N THR A 122 6.92 -3.83 -13.13
CA THR A 122 6.55 -3.64 -14.54
C THR A 122 6.29 -4.98 -15.23
N GLU A 123 5.13 -5.08 -15.88
CA GLU A 123 4.74 -6.25 -16.66
C GLU A 123 5.28 -6.13 -18.09
N SER A 124 5.71 -7.25 -18.68
CA SER A 124 6.29 -7.34 -20.03
C SER A 124 5.52 -8.29 -20.92
#